data_AF-A0AAD8LWE7-F1
#
_entry.id   AF-A0AAD8LWE7-F1
#
_cell.length_a   1.000
_cell.length_b   1.000
_cell.length_c   1.000
_cell.angle_alpha   90.00
_cell.angle_beta   90.00
_cell.angle_gamma   90.00
#
_symmetry.space_group_name_H-M   'P 1'
#
loop_
_entity.id
_entity.type
_entity.pdbx_description
1 polymer ?
#
loop_
_entity_poly.entity_id
_entity_poly.type
_entity_poly.pdbx_seq_one_letter_code
_entity_poly.pdbx_strand_id
1 'polypeptide(L)'
;MRDKFSRELKDSSQTDPNEKFLVNEISVLEETKNVALPNFLPRSAFLSLLQYKVKRVSNIPMNFVVEVWDYIETVVVNIMMHHCDNYPPLQSSTKRAVLNLISKMKEQSASQVMEIIEIKEIPDKHKFK
;
A
#
# COMPACT_ATOMS: atom_id res chain seq x y z
N MET A 1 -10.77 1.95 -12.25
CA MET A 1 -9.61 1.70 -11.36
C MET A 1 -9.55 2.70 -10.21
N ARG A 2 -9.34 4.01 -10.45
CA ARG A 2 -9.28 5.04 -9.38
C ARG A 2 -10.52 5.07 -8.48
N ASP A 3 -11.72 5.08 -9.07
CA ASP A 3 -12.96 5.18 -8.28
C ASP A 3 -13.29 3.87 -7.54
N LYS A 4 -12.72 2.74 -7.97
CA LYS A 4 -12.76 1.46 -7.25
C LYS A 4 -11.85 1.51 -6.03
N PHE A 5 -10.59 1.90 -6.22
CA PHE A 5 -9.63 2.12 -5.13
C PHE A 5 -10.16 3.09 -4.06
N SER A 6 -10.77 4.21 -4.48
CA SER A 6 -11.35 5.18 -3.54
C SER A 6 -12.51 4.60 -2.74
N ARG A 7 -13.33 3.71 -3.33
CA ARG A 7 -14.40 3.00 -2.62
C ARG A 7 -13.85 1.96 -1.66
N GLU A 8 -12.91 1.12 -2.08
CA GLU A 8 -12.28 0.11 -1.21
C GLU A 8 -11.58 0.74 0.00
N LEU A 9 -10.92 1.89 -0.20
CA LEU A 9 -10.33 2.64 0.90
C LEU A 9 -11.39 3.20 1.87
N LYS A 10 -12.54 3.64 1.37
CA LYS A 10 -13.66 4.09 2.20
C LYS A 10 -14.33 2.94 2.93
N ASP A 11 -14.55 1.82 2.26
CA ASP A 11 -15.23 0.65 2.82
C ASP A 11 -14.36 -0.03 3.89
N SER A 12 -13.03 -0.07 3.71
CA SER A 12 -12.10 -0.54 4.76
C SER A 12 -12.02 0.39 5.99
N SER A 13 -12.46 1.64 5.85
CA SER A 13 -12.61 2.58 6.98
C SER A 13 -13.94 2.42 7.71
N GLN A 14 -14.93 1.75 7.10
CA GLN A 14 -16.17 1.41 7.79
C GLN A 14 -15.86 0.32 8.82
N THR A 15 -15.88 0.73 10.08
CA THR A 15 -15.69 -0.13 11.23
C THR A 15 -16.82 -1.16 11.24
N ASP A 16 -16.49 -2.45 11.20
CA ASP A 16 -17.50 -3.51 11.41
C ASP A 16 -18.23 -3.18 12.73
N PRO A 17 -19.57 -3.16 12.78
CA PRO A 17 -20.30 -2.90 14.03
C PRO A 17 -19.92 -3.88 15.17
N ASN A 18 -19.32 -5.02 14.84
CA ASN A 18 -18.76 -5.99 15.80
C ASN A 18 -17.27 -5.76 16.11
N GLU A 19 -16.62 -4.81 15.43
CA GLU A 19 -15.23 -4.47 15.68
C GLU A 19 -15.14 -3.81 17.06
N LYS A 20 -14.48 -4.51 17.98
CA LYS A 20 -14.16 -4.04 19.33
C LYS A 20 -13.09 -2.93 19.31
N PHE A 21 -13.17 -2.04 18.33
CA PHE A 21 -12.25 -0.96 18.05
C PHE A 21 -11.97 -0.12 19.30
N LEU A 22 -13.02 0.22 20.06
CA LEU A 22 -12.89 0.93 21.33
C LEU A 22 -12.25 0.06 22.43
N VAL A 23 -12.53 -1.25 22.50
CA VAL A 23 -11.97 -2.12 23.54
C VAL A 23 -10.49 -2.38 23.32
N ASN A 24 -10.05 -2.60 22.08
CA ASN A 24 -8.63 -2.77 21.77
C ASN A 24 -7.86 -1.46 21.97
N GLU A 25 -8.42 -0.31 21.57
CA GLU A 25 -7.83 0.99 21.89
C GLU A 25 -7.73 1.20 23.40
N ILE A 26 -8.82 0.96 24.15
CA ILE A 26 -8.83 1.10 25.62
C ILE A 26 -7.84 0.14 26.29
N SER A 27 -7.68 -1.10 25.82
CA SER A 27 -6.70 -2.06 26.36
C SER A 27 -5.26 -1.55 26.21
N VAL A 28 -4.91 -1.04 25.01
CA VAL A 28 -3.58 -0.43 24.77
C VAL A 28 -3.37 0.82 25.64
N LEU A 29 -4.43 1.56 25.95
CA LEU A 29 -4.39 2.70 26.86
C LEU A 29 -4.27 2.30 28.34
N GLU A 30 -4.91 1.21 28.76
CA GLU A 30 -4.84 0.68 30.13
C GLU A 30 -3.48 0.06 30.44
N GLU A 31 -2.88 -0.67 29.49
CA GLU A 31 -1.53 -1.22 29.63
C GLU A 31 -0.47 -0.11 29.81
N THR A 32 -0.70 1.06 29.21
CA THR A 32 0.23 2.19 29.23
C THR A 32 -0.04 3.20 30.35
N LYS A 33 -1.22 3.15 31.00
CA LYS A 33 -1.59 3.97 32.18
C LYS A 33 -0.66 3.76 33.38
N ASN A 34 -0.02 2.59 33.53
CA ASN A 34 0.92 2.33 34.63
C ASN A 34 2.22 3.16 34.54
N VAL A 35 2.47 3.82 33.41
CA VAL A 35 3.71 4.58 33.14
C VAL A 35 3.43 6.07 32.87
N ALA A 36 2.17 6.46 32.64
CA ALA A 36 1.80 7.78 32.13
C ALA A 36 0.85 8.56 33.04
N LEU A 37 0.94 9.89 32.95
CA LEU A 37 0.10 10.83 33.70
C LEU A 37 -1.41 10.60 33.44
N PRO A 38 -2.27 10.81 34.45
CA PRO A 38 -3.71 10.81 34.26
C PRO A 38 -4.08 11.79 33.13
N ASN A 39 -4.89 11.32 32.17
CA ASN A 39 -5.38 12.07 31.00
C ASN A 39 -4.40 12.26 29.83
N PHE A 40 -3.25 11.59 29.80
CA PHE A 40 -2.35 11.65 28.64
C PHE A 40 -2.33 10.33 27.89
N LEU A 41 -2.48 10.41 26.56
CA LEU A 41 -2.36 9.25 25.69
C LEU A 41 -0.87 9.04 25.38
N PRO A 42 -0.24 7.93 25.84
CA PRO A 42 1.20 7.77 25.63
C PRO A 42 1.51 7.70 24.14
N ARG A 43 2.59 8.37 23.71
CA ARG A 43 3.01 8.37 22.30
C ARG A 43 3.10 6.93 21.76
N SER A 44 3.62 5.99 22.54
CA SER A 44 3.69 4.58 22.18
C SER A 44 2.32 3.96 21.87
N ALA A 45 1.31 4.19 22.72
CA ALA A 45 -0.06 3.69 22.52
C ALA A 45 -0.67 4.24 21.23
N PHE A 46 -0.53 5.56 20.99
CA PHE A 46 -1.01 6.19 19.76
C PHE A 46 -0.33 5.60 18.52
N LEU A 47 1.00 5.39 18.59
CA LEU A 47 1.75 4.84 17.47
C LEU A 47 1.39 3.39 17.17
N SER A 48 1.27 2.54 18.18
CA SER A 48 0.86 1.14 18.00
C SER A 48 -0.52 1.03 17.36
N LEU A 49 -1.45 1.90 17.77
CA LEU A 49 -2.77 1.99 17.18
C LEU A 49 -2.74 2.48 15.73
N LEU A 50 -1.95 3.51 15.45
CA LEU A 50 -1.79 4.04 14.09
C LEU A 50 -1.19 2.97 13.16
N GLN A 51 -0.15 2.27 13.61
CA GLN A 51 0.46 1.14 12.90
C GLN A 51 -0.57 0.04 12.61
N TYR A 52 -1.38 -0.33 13.60
CA TYR A 52 -2.44 -1.32 13.43
C TYR A 52 -3.43 -0.90 12.34
N LYS A 53 -3.87 0.37 12.34
CA LYS A 53 -4.77 0.90 11.30
C LYS A 53 -4.12 0.92 9.92
N VAL A 54 -2.87 1.34 9.81
CA VAL A 54 -2.12 1.35 8.54
C VAL A 54 -1.96 -0.06 7.98
N LYS A 55 -1.66 -1.05 8.83
CA LYS A 55 -1.55 -2.46 8.41
C LYS A 55 -2.87 -3.03 7.89
N ARG A 56 -4.01 -2.63 8.43
CA ARG A 56 -5.32 -3.09 7.96
C ARG A 56 -5.64 -2.67 6.53
N VAL A 57 -5.11 -1.53 6.09
CA VAL A 57 -5.38 -0.97 4.75
C VAL A 57 -4.19 -1.10 3.80
N SER A 58 -3.09 -1.73 4.20
CA SER A 58 -1.83 -1.79 3.43
C SER A 58 -1.93 -2.58 2.13
N ASN A 59 -2.84 -3.56 2.07
CA ASN A 59 -3.09 -4.35 0.88
C ASN A 59 -3.81 -3.57 -0.24
N ILE A 60 -4.62 -2.57 0.11
CA ILE A 60 -5.41 -1.77 -0.85
C ILE A 60 -4.51 -1.01 -1.85
N PRO A 61 -3.51 -0.20 -1.41
CA PRO A 61 -2.58 0.45 -2.34
C PRO A 61 -1.71 -0.54 -3.10
N MET A 62 -1.34 -1.68 -2.49
CA MET A 62 -0.56 -2.71 -3.19
C MET A 62 -1.36 -3.34 -4.34
N ASN A 63 -2.62 -3.68 -4.11
CA ASN A 63 -3.52 -4.20 -5.13
C ASN A 63 -3.75 -3.17 -6.25
N PHE A 64 -3.88 -1.89 -5.90
CA PHE A 64 -4.02 -0.83 -6.89
C PHE A 64 -2.81 -0.71 -7.81
N VAL A 65 -1.58 -0.83 -7.28
CA VAL A 65 -0.35 -0.85 -8.10
C VAL A 65 -0.40 -1.99 -9.11
N VAL A 66 -0.80 -3.19 -8.68
CA VAL A 66 -0.94 -4.35 -9.57
C VAL A 66 -1.94 -4.06 -10.69
N GLU A 67 -3.14 -3.57 -10.35
CA GLU A 67 -4.17 -3.26 -11.35
C GLU A 67 -3.70 -2.22 -12.37
N VAL A 68 -3.03 -1.15 -11.92
CA VAL A 68 -2.49 -0.10 -12.80
C VAL A 68 -1.47 -0.67 -13.78
N TRP A 69 -0.53 -1.48 -13.28
CA TRP A 69 0.50 -2.08 -14.12
C TRP A 69 -0.06 -3.09 -15.11
N ASP A 70 -1.07 -3.89 -14.74
CA ASP A 70 -1.73 -4.83 -15.64
C ASP A 70 -2.43 -4.10 -16.81
N TYR A 71 -3.04 -2.94 -16.52
CA TYR A 71 -3.62 -2.07 -17.55
C TYR A 71 -2.54 -1.46 -18.46
N ILE A 72 -1.47 -0.90 -17.88
CA ILE A 72 -0.35 -0.34 -18.65
C ILE A 72 0.27 -1.41 -19.54
N GLU A 73 0.49 -2.62 -19.02
CA GLU A 73 1.04 -3.74 -19.78
C GLU A 73 0.18 -4.07 -20.99
N THR A 74 -1.12 -4.22 -20.78
CA THR A 74 -2.07 -4.51 -21.85
C THR A 74 -2.01 -3.45 -22.95
N VAL A 75 -2.06 -2.16 -22.58
CA VAL A 75 -2.06 -1.04 -23.53
C VAL A 75 -0.73 -0.95 -24.29
N VAL A 76 0.40 -0.98 -23.57
CA VAL A 76 1.73 -0.83 -24.17
C VAL A 76 2.07 -2.00 -25.08
N VAL A 77 1.81 -3.24 -24.65
CA VAL A 77 2.04 -4.42 -25.51
C VAL A 77 1.18 -4.34 -26.76
N ASN A 78 -0.10 -4.00 -26.65
CA ASN A 78 -0.99 -3.93 -27.81
C ASN A 78 -0.52 -2.87 -28.84
N ILE A 79 -0.17 -1.67 -28.38
CA ILE A 79 0.34 -0.60 -29.25
C ILE A 79 1.64 -1.03 -29.93
N MET A 80 2.59 -1.60 -29.17
CA MET A 80 3.89 -2.00 -29.70
C MET A 80 3.78 -3.16 -30.69
N MET A 81 2.86 -4.11 -30.46
CA MET A 81 2.65 -5.21 -31.40
C MET A 81 2.06 -4.71 -32.72
N HIS A 82 1.05 -3.83 -32.65
CA HIS A 82 0.43 -3.22 -33.83
C HIS A 82 1.44 -2.46 -34.70
N HIS A 83 2.37 -1.71 -34.09
CA HIS A 83 3.42 -1.00 -34.84
C HIS A 83 4.48 -1.93 -35.46
N CYS A 84 4.61 -3.18 -34.99
CA CYS A 84 5.59 -4.14 -35.49
C CYS A 84 4.98 -5.28 -36.31
N ASP A 85 3.67 -5.25 -36.62
CA ASP A 85 2.96 -6.33 -37.31
C ASP A 85 3.62 -6.74 -38.64
N ASN A 86 4.21 -5.78 -39.36
CA ASN A 86 4.84 -6.02 -40.66
C ASN A 86 6.25 -6.64 -40.56
N TYR A 87 6.81 -6.84 -39.37
CA TYR A 87 8.14 -7.42 -39.19
C TYR A 87 8.20 -8.33 -37.94
N PRO A 88 7.88 -9.63 -38.10
CA PRO A 88 7.74 -10.58 -36.98
C PRO A 88 8.98 -10.75 -36.07
N PRO A 89 10.23 -10.74 -36.58
CA PRO A 89 11.41 -10.83 -35.72
C PRO A 89 11.59 -9.60 -34.80
N LEU A 90 11.25 -8.40 -35.29
CA LEU A 90 11.23 -7.17 -34.48
C LEU A 90 10.08 -7.23 -33.49
N GLN A 91 8.89 -7.65 -33.92
CA GLN A 91 7.73 -7.78 -33.04
C GLN A 91 8.03 -8.67 -31.83
N SER A 92 8.59 -9.86 -32.05
CA SER A 92 8.93 -10.79 -30.97
C SER A 92 10.02 -10.25 -30.03
N SER A 93 11.09 -9.66 -30.58
CA SER A 93 12.17 -9.07 -29.77
C SER A 93 11.68 -7.85 -28.96
N THR A 94 10.90 -6.97 -29.57
CA THR A 94 10.25 -5.81 -28.93
C THR A 94 9.30 -6.25 -27.83
N LYS A 95 8.45 -7.26 -28.06
CA LYS A 95 7.54 -7.79 -27.04
C LYS A 95 8.30 -8.22 -25.80
N ARG A 96 9.37 -9.00 -25.99
CA ARG A 96 10.21 -9.48 -24.88
C ARG A 96 10.87 -8.32 -24.13
N ALA A 97 11.40 -7.33 -24.84
CA ALA A 97 12.02 -6.17 -24.22
C ALA A 97 11.01 -5.36 -23.38
N VAL A 98 9.81 -5.13 -23.91
CA VAL A 98 8.71 -4.42 -23.23
C VAL A 98 8.28 -5.15 -21.96
N LEU A 99 8.02 -6.46 -22.04
CA LEU A 99 7.60 -7.26 -20.88
C LEU A 99 8.67 -7.28 -19.77
N ASN A 100 9.95 -7.40 -20.14
CA ASN A 100 11.05 -7.34 -19.18
C ASN A 100 11.13 -5.98 -18.47
N LEU A 101 10.96 -4.88 -19.22
CA LEU A 101 10.97 -3.54 -18.66
C LEU A 101 9.78 -3.32 -17.72
N ILE A 102 8.57 -3.72 -18.13
CA ILE A 102 7.36 -3.60 -17.32
C ILE A 102 7.50 -4.39 -16.03
N SER A 103 7.97 -5.63 -16.09
CA SER A 103 8.19 -6.46 -14.90
C SER A 103 9.11 -5.75 -13.89
N LYS A 104 10.24 -5.20 -14.36
CA LYS A 104 11.18 -4.45 -13.51
C LYS A 104 10.55 -3.19 -12.91
N MET A 105 9.79 -2.44 -13.71
CA MET A 105 9.15 -1.21 -13.23
C MET A 105 7.99 -1.50 -12.26
N LYS A 106 7.24 -2.59 -12.48
CA LYS A 106 6.18 -3.08 -11.59
C LYS A 106 6.75 -3.47 -10.23
N GLU A 107 7.85 -4.22 -10.22
CA GLU A 107 8.56 -4.59 -8.99
C GLU A 107 9.06 -3.34 -8.25
N GLN A 108 9.75 -2.42 -8.94
CA GLN A 108 10.24 -1.18 -8.34
C GLN A 108 9.09 -0.34 -7.74
N SER A 109 7.98 -0.21 -8.46
CA SER A 109 6.81 0.52 -8.01
C SER A 109 6.16 -0.12 -6.78
N ALA A 110 6.09 -1.45 -6.73
CA ALA A 110 5.56 -2.18 -5.58
C ALA A 110 6.45 -1.97 -4.34
N SER A 111 7.78 -2.09 -4.50
CA SER A 111 8.74 -1.86 -3.42
C SER A 111 8.65 -0.43 -2.86
N GLN A 112 8.54 0.58 -3.73
CA GLN A 112 8.36 1.97 -3.29
C GLN A 112 7.06 2.18 -2.49
N VAL A 113 5.96 1.55 -2.90
CA VAL A 113 4.70 1.63 -2.16
C VAL A 113 4.80 0.92 -0.82
N MET A 114 5.50 -0.22 -0.77
CA MET A 114 5.79 -0.93 0.47
C MET A 114 6.61 -0.08 1.44
N GLU A 115 7.69 0.56 0.97
CA GLU A 115 8.50 1.48 1.77
C GLU A 115 7.67 2.64 2.34
N ILE A 116 6.75 3.23 1.56
CA ILE A 116 5.87 4.31 2.03
C ILE A 116 4.92 3.81 3.15
N ILE A 117 4.44 2.57 3.05
CA ILE A 117 3.61 1.95 4.08
C ILE A 117 4.43 1.70 5.35
N GLU A 118 5.65 1.21 5.22
CA GLU A 118 6.57 0.92 6.32
C GLU A 118 7.11 2.19 7.01
N ILE A 119 7.40 3.27 6.27
CA ILE A 119 7.79 4.57 6.83
C ILE A 119 6.65 5.17 7.65
N LYS A 120 5.39 4.94 7.23
CA LYS A 120 4.22 5.28 8.05
C LYS A 120 4.06 4.37 9.27
N GLU A 121 4.71 3.21 9.28
CA GLU A 121 4.76 2.30 10.42
C GLU A 121 5.78 2.75 11.47
N ILE A 122 6.93 3.34 11.11
CA ILE A 122 7.96 3.76 12.08
C ILE A 122 8.09 5.29 12.13
N PRO A 123 7.35 6.00 12.99
CA PRO A 123 7.65 7.37 13.30
C PRO A 123 8.86 7.42 14.24
N ASP A 124 10.01 7.56 13.61
CA ASP A 124 11.30 8.02 14.09
C ASP A 124 11.50 8.06 15.62
N LYS A 125 12.36 7.16 16.11
CA LYS A 125 12.89 7.12 17.48
C LYS A 125 14.09 8.07 17.66
N HIS A 126 14.28 9.07 16.81
CA HIS A 126 15.39 10.02 16.93
C HIS A 126 14.88 11.44 17.16
N LYS A 127 14.82 11.84 18.43
CA LYS A 127 15.10 13.18 18.97
C LYS A 127 14.63 13.28 20.42
N PHE A 128 15.37 12.65 21.34
CA PHE A 128 15.47 13.10 22.73
C PHE A 128 16.85 12.66 23.24
N LYS A 129 17.84 13.52 23.03
CA LYS A 129 19.11 13.52 23.74
C LYS A 129 19.41 14.97 24.11
#